data_AF-A0ABD2MNY4-F1
#
_entry.id   AF-A0ABD2MNY4-F1
#
_cell.length_a   1.000
_cell.length_b   1.000
_cell.length_c   1.000
_cell.angle_alpha   90.00
_cell.angle_beta   90.00
_cell.angle_gamma   90.00
#
_symmetry.space_group_name_H-M   'P 1'
#
loop_
_entity.id
_entity.type
_entity.pdbx_description
1 polymer ?
#
loop_
_entity_poly.entity_id
_entity_poly.type
_entity_poly.pdbx_seq_one_letter_code
_entity_poly.pdbx_strand_id
1 'polypeptide(L)'
;MKEKRIQAKLNNIDLGPSRKELKRMKMTDSLCKISVCIDLSFDDLMIDKDMAKTVKQILRVYTENRRAKAPMQLHLTNFNGKSKEEMCKHHGYENWDIHFHTEDYINVFEKEKLVYLTSESDNIISELDENKIYIIGGLVDHNFHKGICYKKL
;
A
#
# COMPACT_ATOMS: atom_id res chain seq x y z
N MET A 1 -20.40 18.82 -2.85
CA MET A 1 -19.87 17.58 -3.48
C MET A 1 -20.81 16.98 -4.54
N LYS A 2 -22.13 16.95 -4.31
CA LYS A 2 -23.12 16.42 -5.26
C LYS A 2 -23.20 17.25 -6.56
N GLU A 3 -23.23 18.57 -6.45
CA GLU A 3 -23.23 19.51 -7.58
C GLU A 3 -21.96 19.42 -8.44
N LYS A 4 -20.77 19.33 -7.83
CA LYS A 4 -19.51 19.13 -8.56
C LYS A 4 -19.51 17.84 -9.40
N ARG A 5 -20.14 16.75 -8.91
CA ARG A 5 -20.28 15.51 -9.67
C ARG A 5 -21.29 15.62 -10.80
N ILE A 6 -22.39 16.36 -10.59
CA ILE A 6 -23.38 16.64 -11.63
C ILE A 6 -22.73 17.46 -12.75
N GLN A 7 -22.00 18.52 -12.41
CA GLN A 7 -21.30 19.35 -13.38
C GLN A 7 -20.23 18.59 -14.17
N ALA A 8 -19.44 17.75 -13.51
CA ALA A 8 -18.45 16.91 -14.19
C ALA A 8 -19.11 15.88 -15.12
N LYS A 9 -20.25 15.29 -14.73
CA LYS A 9 -21.03 14.42 -15.63
C LYS A 9 -21.58 15.19 -16.84
N LEU A 10 -22.10 16.40 -16.64
CA LEU A 10 -22.57 17.26 -17.73
C LEU A 10 -21.44 17.63 -18.70
N ASN A 11 -20.20 17.74 -18.18
CA ASN A 11 -19.01 18.03 -18.97
C ASN A 11 -18.31 16.75 -19.52
N ASN A 12 -18.94 15.58 -19.44
CA ASN A 12 -18.36 14.28 -19.84
C ASN A 12 -16.99 13.95 -19.19
N ILE A 13 -16.74 14.47 -17.99
CA ILE A 13 -15.53 14.19 -17.23
C ILE A 13 -15.73 12.85 -16.49
N ASP A 14 -14.87 11.88 -16.76
CA ASP A 14 -14.84 10.64 -16.00
C ASP A 14 -14.41 10.92 -14.55
N LEU A 15 -15.29 10.56 -13.60
CA LEU A 15 -15.09 10.73 -12.16
C LEU A 15 -14.60 9.44 -11.49
N GLY A 16 -14.36 8.40 -12.28
CA GLY A 16 -14.07 7.06 -11.81
C GLY A 16 -15.25 6.40 -11.07
N PRO A 17 -15.01 5.22 -10.48
CA PRO A 17 -16.06 4.44 -9.85
C PRO A 17 -16.65 5.14 -8.61
N SER A 18 -17.96 4.99 -8.42
CA SER A 18 -18.64 5.44 -7.21
C SER A 18 -18.22 4.60 -5.99
N ARG A 19 -18.47 5.11 -4.79
CA ARG A 19 -18.22 4.36 -3.55
C ARG A 19 -18.98 3.02 -3.50
N LYS A 20 -20.17 2.95 -4.12
CA LYS A 20 -20.99 1.73 -4.17
C LYS A 20 -20.38 0.70 -5.11
N GLU A 21 -19.86 1.14 -6.25
CA GLU A 21 -19.14 0.29 -7.20
C GLU A 21 -17.84 -0.22 -6.59
N LEU A 22 -17.05 0.66 -5.97
CA LEU A 22 -15.83 0.26 -5.27
C LEU A 22 -16.12 -0.86 -4.26
N LYS A 23 -17.14 -0.72 -3.40
CA LYS A 23 -17.50 -1.77 -2.43
C LYS A 23 -17.75 -3.16 -3.06
N ARG A 24 -18.21 -3.22 -4.31
CA ARG A 24 -18.43 -4.47 -5.06
C ARG A 24 -17.17 -4.97 -5.78
N MET A 25 -16.29 -4.06 -6.18
CA MET A 25 -15.03 -4.38 -6.85
C MET A 25 -13.99 -4.75 -5.80
N LYS A 26 -13.84 -6.05 -5.55
CA LYS A 26 -12.84 -6.61 -4.64
C LYS A 26 -11.50 -6.78 -5.35
N MET A 27 -10.40 -6.49 -4.67
CA MET A 27 -9.04 -6.70 -5.19
C MET A 27 -8.82 -8.17 -5.53
N THR A 28 -9.38 -9.10 -4.75
CA THR A 28 -9.33 -10.55 -5.02
C THR A 28 -9.89 -10.93 -6.40
N ASP A 29 -10.88 -10.17 -6.88
CA ASP A 29 -11.56 -10.39 -8.16
C ASP A 29 -10.87 -9.66 -9.32
N SER A 30 -9.80 -8.90 -9.05
CA SER A 30 -9.01 -8.20 -10.06
C SER A 30 -8.34 -9.18 -11.02
N LEU A 31 -8.17 -8.76 -12.27
CA LEU A 31 -7.36 -9.48 -13.25
C LEU A 31 -5.87 -9.44 -12.90
N CYS A 32 -5.41 -8.42 -12.17
CA CYS A 32 -4.03 -8.34 -11.71
C CYS A 32 -3.85 -9.15 -10.42
N LYS A 33 -3.01 -10.19 -10.47
CA LYS A 33 -2.69 -11.04 -9.32
C LYS A 33 -1.40 -10.66 -8.59
N ILE A 34 -0.67 -9.69 -9.12
CA ILE A 34 0.52 -9.11 -8.47
C ILE A 34 0.14 -8.63 -7.07
N SER A 35 0.97 -9.01 -6.09
CA SER A 35 0.83 -8.59 -4.71
C SER A 35 1.87 -7.53 -4.34
N VAL A 36 1.45 -6.50 -3.63
CA VAL A 36 2.31 -5.48 -3.04
C VAL A 36 2.12 -5.49 -1.54
N CYS A 37 3.23 -5.55 -0.80
CA CYS A 37 3.22 -5.49 0.65
C CYS A 37 4.05 -4.29 1.13
N ILE A 38 3.49 -3.51 2.06
CA ILE A 38 4.22 -2.44 2.73
C ILE A 38 4.72 -2.95 4.08
N ASP A 39 6.04 -2.98 4.25
CA ASP A 39 6.73 -3.41 5.46
C ASP A 39 6.83 -2.27 6.48
N LEU A 40 6.07 -2.36 7.59
CA LEU A 40 6.03 -1.36 8.66
C LEU A 40 6.96 -1.69 9.85
N SER A 41 7.96 -2.54 9.66
CA SER A 41 8.95 -2.86 10.71
C SER A 41 9.87 -1.69 11.11
N PHE A 42 9.72 -0.52 10.49
CA PHE A 42 10.57 0.65 10.72
C PHE A 42 9.91 1.72 11.60
N ASP A 43 8.81 1.39 12.27
CA ASP A 43 8.05 2.32 13.13
C ASP A 43 8.93 3.08 14.13
N ASP A 44 9.92 2.42 14.72
CA ASP A 44 10.81 3.01 15.73
C ASP A 44 11.80 4.02 15.15
N LEU A 45 12.03 4.00 13.84
CA LEU A 45 12.91 4.95 13.15
C LEU A 45 12.21 6.24 12.76
N MET A 46 10.88 6.30 12.91
CA MET A 46 10.09 7.46 12.58
C MET A 46 9.61 8.19 13.83
N ILE A 47 9.77 9.51 13.81
CA ILE A 47 9.05 10.41 14.72
C ILE A 47 7.58 10.51 14.30
N ASP A 48 6.71 10.96 15.20
CA ASP A 48 5.26 11.06 14.96
C ASP A 48 4.90 11.80 13.67
N LYS A 49 5.65 12.87 13.35
CA LYS A 49 5.44 13.65 12.12
C LYS A 49 5.72 12.83 10.85
N ASP A 50 6.73 11.96 10.88
CA ASP A 50 7.07 11.11 9.73
C ASP A 50 6.17 9.89 9.68
N MET A 51 5.76 9.34 10.83
CA MET A 51 4.73 8.31 10.90
C MET A 51 3.39 8.77 10.29
N ALA A 52 2.95 9.99 10.61
CA ALA A 52 1.76 10.60 10.02
C ALA A 52 1.88 10.74 8.49
N LYS A 53 3.09 11.01 7.96
CA LYS A 53 3.33 11.05 6.51
C LYS A 53 3.27 9.65 5.91
N THR A 54 3.86 8.65 6.55
CA THR A 54 3.80 7.24 6.12
C THR A 54 2.34 6.77 6.02
N VAL A 55 1.54 6.99 7.05
CA VAL A 55 0.10 6.65 7.02
C VAL A 55 -0.64 7.42 5.93
N LYS A 56 -0.32 8.70 5.71
CA LYS A 56 -0.90 9.49 4.60
C LYS A 56 -0.52 8.92 3.22
N GLN A 57 0.68 8.40 3.06
CA GLN A 57 1.08 7.71 1.83
C GLN A 57 0.32 6.40 1.65
N ILE A 58 0.13 5.60 2.71
CA ILE A 58 -0.68 4.36 2.67
C ILE A 58 -2.13 4.66 2.28
N LEU A 59 -2.75 5.69 2.88
CA LEU A 59 -4.08 6.19 2.50
C LEU A 59 -4.18 6.50 1.01
N ARG A 60 -3.13 7.12 0.45
CA ARG A 60 -3.05 7.44 -0.98
C ARG A 60 -2.88 6.18 -1.82
N VAL A 61 -1.94 5.30 -1.48
CA VAL A 61 -1.71 4.01 -2.19
C VAL A 61 -3.01 3.23 -2.28
N TYR A 62 -3.73 3.07 -1.18
CA TYR A 62 -5.01 2.38 -1.16
C TYR A 62 -6.06 3.08 -2.06
N THR A 63 -6.16 4.40 -1.98
CA THR A 63 -7.13 5.19 -2.76
C THR A 63 -6.90 5.06 -4.27
N GLU A 64 -5.64 5.14 -4.70
CA GLU A 64 -5.24 4.98 -6.09
C GLU A 64 -5.43 3.54 -6.56
N ASN A 65 -4.95 2.55 -5.79
CA ASN A 65 -5.05 1.14 -6.16
C ASN A 65 -6.51 0.70 -6.34
N ARG A 66 -7.41 1.10 -5.45
CA ARG A 66 -8.86 0.80 -5.57
C ARG A 66 -9.52 1.37 -6.83
N ARG A 67 -8.93 2.38 -7.45
CA ARG A 67 -9.44 3.04 -8.67
C ARG A 67 -8.65 2.67 -9.92
N ALA A 68 -7.57 1.89 -9.78
CA ALA A 68 -6.83 1.38 -10.91
C ALA A 68 -7.72 0.48 -11.79
N LYS A 69 -7.40 0.40 -13.09
CA LYS A 69 -8.11 -0.48 -14.02
C LYS A 69 -8.04 -1.96 -13.59
N ALA A 70 -6.89 -2.36 -13.07
CA ALA A 70 -6.66 -3.68 -12.47
C ALA A 70 -5.94 -3.46 -11.13
N PRO A 71 -6.67 -3.36 -10.01
CA PRO A 71 -6.09 -3.22 -8.68
C PRO A 71 -5.17 -4.39 -8.34
N MET A 72 -4.02 -4.12 -7.73
CA MET A 72 -3.12 -5.14 -7.18
C MET A 72 -3.64 -5.65 -5.84
N GLN A 73 -3.18 -6.84 -5.40
CA GLN A 73 -3.44 -7.32 -4.05
C GLN A 73 -2.57 -6.54 -3.06
N LEU A 74 -3.16 -5.93 -2.02
CA LEU A 74 -2.45 -5.02 -1.13
C LEU A 74 -2.37 -5.57 0.30
N HIS A 75 -1.17 -5.50 0.88
CA HIS A 75 -0.85 -6.02 2.21
C HIS A 75 -0.09 -4.98 3.04
N LEU A 76 -0.34 -4.93 4.34
CA LEU A 76 0.52 -4.28 5.34
C LEU A 76 1.03 -5.35 6.30
N THR A 77 2.34 -5.44 6.51
CA THR A 77 2.98 -6.34 7.48
C THR A 77 3.65 -5.54 8.57
N ASN A 78 3.93 -6.18 9.72
CA ASN A 78 4.35 -5.49 10.93
C ASN A 78 3.37 -4.35 11.32
N PHE A 79 2.08 -4.51 11.00
CA PHE A 79 1.05 -3.51 11.30
C PHE A 79 0.65 -3.58 12.78
N ASN A 80 1.52 -3.02 13.61
CA ASN A 80 1.39 -2.94 15.05
C ASN A 80 1.97 -1.59 15.53
N GLY A 81 2.07 -1.37 16.85
CA GLY A 81 2.73 -0.17 17.39
C GLY A 81 2.23 1.17 16.84
N LYS A 82 3.19 2.07 16.55
CA LYS A 82 2.95 3.46 16.16
C LYS A 82 2.18 3.59 14.85
N SER A 83 2.46 2.76 13.86
CA SER A 83 1.76 2.78 12.57
C SER A 83 0.29 2.41 12.71
N LYS A 84 -0.02 1.42 13.56
CA LYS A 84 -1.41 1.07 13.90
C LYS A 84 -2.11 2.18 14.67
N GLU A 85 -1.45 2.75 15.67
CA GLU A 85 -2.01 3.87 16.46
C GLU A 85 -2.32 5.10 15.58
N GLU A 86 -1.42 5.43 14.66
CA GLU A 86 -1.62 6.53 13.71
C GLU A 86 -2.75 6.21 12.71
N MET A 87 -2.80 4.99 12.18
CA MET A 87 -3.87 4.55 11.27
C MET A 87 -5.26 4.60 11.94
N CYS A 88 -5.37 4.28 13.22
CA CYS A 88 -6.63 4.33 13.98
C CYS A 88 -7.27 5.73 14.02
N LYS A 89 -6.51 6.80 13.75
CA LYS A 89 -7.03 8.17 13.61
C LYS A 89 -7.88 8.34 12.34
N HIS A 90 -7.83 7.39 11.41
CA HIS A 90 -8.56 7.40 10.15
C HIS A 90 -9.72 6.41 10.15
N HIS A 91 -10.90 6.88 10.57
CA HIS A 91 -12.09 6.04 10.70
C HIS A 91 -12.45 5.27 9.41
N GLY A 92 -12.71 3.97 9.58
CA GLY A 92 -13.20 3.09 8.53
C GLY A 92 -12.11 2.37 7.73
N TYR A 93 -10.84 2.49 8.14
CA TYR A 93 -9.74 1.70 7.58
C TYR A 93 -9.94 0.19 7.76
N GLU A 94 -10.66 -0.20 8.81
CA GLU A 94 -11.01 -1.60 9.14
C GLU A 94 -11.92 -2.23 8.07
N ASN A 95 -12.64 -1.40 7.31
CA ASN A 95 -13.51 -1.84 6.22
C ASN A 95 -12.80 -1.81 4.86
N TRP A 96 -11.49 -1.53 4.85
CA TRP A 96 -10.74 -1.49 3.61
C TRP A 96 -10.55 -2.88 3.02
N ASP A 97 -10.44 -2.88 1.70
CA ASP A 97 -10.14 -4.08 0.95
C ASP A 97 -8.62 -4.21 0.83
N ILE A 98 -7.99 -4.64 1.93
CA ILE A 98 -6.55 -4.76 2.12
C ILE A 98 -6.30 -5.81 3.21
N HIS A 99 -5.17 -6.49 3.16
CA HIS A 99 -4.78 -7.44 4.20
C HIS A 99 -3.85 -6.79 5.23
N PHE A 100 -4.26 -6.78 6.49
CA PHE A 100 -3.44 -6.30 7.62
C PHE A 100 -2.84 -7.51 8.35
N HIS A 101 -1.53 -7.51 8.53
CA HIS A 101 -0.77 -8.55 9.25
C HIS A 101 0.04 -7.91 10.37
N THR A 102 -0.04 -8.49 11.56
CA THR A 102 0.79 -8.06 12.71
C THR A 102 2.21 -8.60 12.62
N GLU A 103 2.37 -9.68 11.88
CA GLU A 103 3.57 -10.46 11.65
C GLU A 103 4.46 -9.83 10.57
N ASP A 104 5.75 -10.19 10.60
CA ASP A 104 6.69 -9.84 9.54
C ASP A 104 6.37 -10.58 8.23
N TYR A 105 6.64 -9.94 7.08
CA TYR A 105 6.36 -10.48 5.76
C TYR A 105 7.01 -11.85 5.51
N ILE A 106 8.15 -12.13 6.13
CA ILE A 106 8.83 -13.44 6.05
C ILE A 106 7.97 -14.58 6.63
N ASN A 107 7.12 -14.26 7.61
CA ASN A 107 6.24 -15.25 8.25
C ASN A 107 4.85 -15.32 7.62
N VAL A 108 4.50 -14.37 6.75
CA VAL A 108 3.21 -14.29 6.06
C VAL A 108 3.26 -14.94 4.68
N PHE A 109 4.40 -14.85 3.99
CA PHE A 109 4.54 -15.29 2.60
C PHE A 109 5.66 -16.32 2.42
N GLU A 110 5.56 -17.12 1.37
CA GLU A 110 6.64 -18.02 0.93
C GLU A 110 7.87 -17.21 0.48
N LYS A 111 9.04 -17.55 1.01
CA LYS A 111 10.28 -16.81 0.77
C LYS A 111 10.63 -16.69 -0.72
N GLU A 112 10.36 -17.73 -1.49
CA GLU A 112 10.67 -17.83 -2.92
C GLU A 112 9.85 -16.85 -3.76
N LYS A 113 8.74 -16.34 -3.21
CA LYS A 113 7.86 -15.38 -3.89
C LYS A 113 8.20 -13.92 -3.56
N LEU A 114 9.05 -13.67 -2.57
CA LEU A 114 9.38 -12.32 -2.10
C LEU A 114 10.36 -11.60 -3.04
N VAL A 115 10.08 -10.34 -3.33
CA VAL A 115 11.00 -9.41 -4.01
C VAL A 115 10.99 -8.08 -3.25
N TYR A 116 12.07 -7.75 -2.54
CA TYR A 116 12.16 -6.47 -1.82
C TYR A 116 12.63 -5.36 -2.76
N LEU A 117 11.83 -4.32 -2.91
CA LEU A 117 12.16 -3.15 -3.72
C LEU A 117 12.99 -2.15 -2.91
N THR A 118 14.23 -1.92 -3.33
CA THR A 118 15.15 -0.97 -2.70
C THR A 118 16.03 -0.32 -3.76
N SER A 119 16.32 0.97 -3.60
CA SER A 119 17.13 1.75 -4.55
C SER A 119 18.59 1.31 -4.66
N GLU A 120 19.10 0.63 -3.63
CA GLU A 120 20.48 0.18 -3.48
C GLU A 120 20.71 -1.24 -4.03
N SER A 121 19.69 -1.87 -4.62
CA SER A 121 19.83 -3.19 -5.25
C SER A 121 20.62 -3.08 -6.56
N ASP A 122 21.60 -3.96 -6.75
CA ASP A 122 22.30 -4.13 -8.04
C ASP A 122 21.42 -4.79 -9.12
N ASN A 123 20.32 -5.44 -8.71
CA ASN A 123 19.37 -6.07 -9.62
C ASN A 123 18.38 -5.04 -10.18
N ILE A 124 18.24 -5.00 -11.51
CA ILE A 124 17.26 -4.17 -12.20
C ILE A 124 16.03 -5.01 -12.50
N ILE A 125 14.86 -4.56 -12.04
CA ILE A 125 13.58 -5.17 -12.40
C ILE A 125 13.15 -4.72 -13.80
N SER A 126 12.95 -5.67 -14.71
CA SER A 126 12.48 -5.40 -16.07
C SER A 126 10.97 -5.62 -16.22
N GLU A 127 10.43 -6.60 -15.51
CA GLU A 127 9.03 -7.03 -15.59
C GLU A 127 8.49 -7.41 -14.20
N LEU A 128 7.16 -7.30 -14.03
CA LEU A 128 6.48 -7.74 -12.83
C LEU A 128 5.86 -9.13 -13.08
N ASP A 129 6.13 -10.07 -12.18
CA ASP A 129 5.59 -11.43 -12.18
C ASP A 129 4.36 -11.49 -11.26
N GLU A 130 3.25 -11.99 -11.79
CA GLU A 130 1.99 -12.10 -11.07
C GLU A 130 2.02 -13.08 -9.89
N ASN A 131 3.02 -13.97 -9.84
CA ASN A 131 3.21 -14.94 -8.75
C ASN A 131 4.12 -14.43 -7.63
N LYS A 132 4.65 -13.20 -7.75
CA LYS A 132 5.56 -12.59 -6.78
C LYS A 132 4.84 -11.60 -5.87
N ILE A 133 5.42 -11.41 -4.69
CA ILE A 133 5.03 -10.37 -3.73
C ILE A 133 6.16 -9.33 -3.69
N TYR A 134 5.83 -8.11 -4.07
CA TYR A 134 6.76 -6.98 -4.07
C TYR A 134 6.68 -6.22 -2.74
N ILE A 135 7.78 -6.18 -2.00
CA ILE A 135 7.87 -5.53 -0.69
C ILE A 135 8.38 -4.11 -0.85
N ILE A 136 7.70 -3.15 -0.25
CA ILE A 136 8.09 -1.74 -0.16
C ILE A 136 8.31 -1.41 1.32
N GLY A 137 9.45 -0.82 1.66
CA GLY A 137 9.68 -0.32 3.02
C GLY A 137 8.74 0.85 3.33
N GLY A 138 7.87 0.68 4.35
CA GLY A 138 6.96 1.70 4.85
C GLY A 138 7.69 2.73 5.72
N LEU A 139 8.61 3.48 5.13
CA LEU A 139 9.54 4.35 5.84
C LEU A 139 9.61 5.74 5.19
N VAL A 140 9.55 6.79 6.02
CA VAL A 140 9.89 8.17 5.64
C VAL A 140 11.11 8.58 6.45
N ASP A 141 12.29 8.54 5.83
CA ASP A 141 13.58 8.74 6.52
C ASP A 141 14.32 10.03 6.11
N HIS A 142 13.82 10.78 5.14
CA HIS A 142 14.52 11.94 4.54
C HIS A 142 15.95 11.61 4.07
N ASN A 143 16.19 10.37 3.59
CA ASN A 143 17.49 9.85 3.17
C ASN A 143 18.55 9.79 4.31
N PHE A 144 18.10 9.73 5.56
CA PHE A 144 18.97 9.59 6.73
C PHE A 144 19.45 8.14 6.89
N HIS A 145 18.64 7.15 6.52
CA HIS A 145 18.91 5.72 6.74
C HIS A 145 19.25 5.00 5.43
N LYS A 146 20.31 5.45 4.75
CA LYS A 146 20.76 4.87 3.46
C LYS A 146 20.95 3.35 3.53
N GLY A 147 20.34 2.64 2.59
CA GLY A 147 20.44 1.19 2.43
C GLY A 147 19.78 0.36 3.54
N ILE A 148 18.90 0.93 4.37
CA ILE A 148 18.30 0.17 5.48
C ILE A 148 17.40 -0.98 5.02
N CYS A 149 16.63 -0.77 3.94
CA CYS A 149 15.82 -1.80 3.31
C CYS A 149 16.72 -2.89 2.71
N TYR A 150 17.79 -2.51 2.01
CA TYR A 150 18.76 -3.45 1.44
C TYR A 150 19.44 -4.33 2.50
N LYS A 151 19.73 -3.79 3.70
CA LYS A 151 20.32 -4.54 4.81
C LYS A 151 19.40 -5.59 5.44
N LYS A 152 18.08 -5.58 5.13
CA LYS A 152 17.15 -6.63 5.55
C LYS A 152 17.11 -7.83 4.60
N LEU A 153 17.70 -7.72 3.41
CA LEU A 153 17.88 -8.84 2.47
C LEU A 153 18.87 -9.86 3.03
#